data_AF-A0A7D9JHH5-F1
#
_entry.id   AF-A0A7D9JHH5-F1
#
_cell.length_a   1.000
_cell.length_b   1.000
_cell.length_c   1.000
_cell.angle_alpha   90.00
_cell.angle_beta   90.00
_cell.angle_gamma   90.00
#
_symmetry.space_group_name_H-M   'P 1'
#
loop_
_entity.id
_entity.type
_entity.pdbx_description
1 polymer ?
#
loop_
_entity_poly.entity_id
_entity_poly.type
_entity_poly.pdbx_seq_one_letter_code
_entity_poly.pdbx_strand_id
1 'polypeptide(L)'
;MEEETWDDEVDPRIKGELERLNNASHQINLLEKDHEDAQEMFRLTLAESASHLKSLYDKLGKKVDQARPYYETLNQTEHVHNESEQAAARYERACDNYNAAKDMVKKAEEKLKQDERFLDSACQEMLNHATIKVMDANQEKNAAERIHLEVSQAFNEMQEKKTRLQKSLKSVIHKTRSYFELKE
;
A
#
# COMPACT_ATOMS: atom_id res chain seq x y z
N MET A 1 36.27 -17.76 68.66
CA MET A 1 36.17 -17.01 67.40
C MET A 1 34.93 -17.55 66.73
N GLU A 2 33.81 -16.87 66.93
CA GLU A 2 32.56 -17.18 66.26
C GLU A 2 32.67 -16.59 64.84
N GLU A 3 32.60 -17.46 63.84
CA GLU A 3 32.48 -17.05 62.44
C GLU A 3 31.09 -16.44 62.28
N GLU A 4 31.01 -15.11 62.22
CA GLU A 4 29.84 -14.40 61.68
C GLU A 4 29.68 -14.82 60.23
N THR A 5 28.80 -15.80 60.02
CA THR A 5 28.26 -16.13 58.70
C THR A 5 27.46 -14.92 58.24
N TRP A 6 28.07 -14.09 57.38
CA TRP A 6 27.34 -13.15 56.54
C TRP A 6 26.50 -13.96 55.56
N ASP A 7 25.39 -14.52 56.06
CA ASP A 7 24.26 -14.92 55.24
C ASP A 7 23.54 -13.62 54.87
N ASP A 8 24.17 -12.84 53.98
CA ASP A 8 23.53 -11.70 53.34
C ASP A 8 22.41 -12.26 52.46
N GLU A 9 21.23 -12.37 53.07
CA GLU A 9 19.98 -12.75 52.42
C GLU A 9 19.72 -11.78 51.26
N VAL A 10 20.06 -12.20 50.04
CA VAL A 10 19.92 -11.39 48.82
C VAL A 10 18.48 -10.87 48.72
N ASP A 11 18.30 -9.53 48.67
CA ASP A 11 16.97 -8.89 48.60
C ASP A 11 16.10 -9.62 47.55
N PRO A 12 14.92 -10.15 47.94
CA PRO A 12 14.05 -10.92 47.05
C PRO A 12 13.71 -10.21 45.72
N ARG A 13 13.73 -8.88 45.69
CA ARG A 13 13.53 -8.09 44.46
C ARG A 13 14.73 -8.19 43.52
N ILE A 14 15.96 -8.16 44.05
CA ILE A 14 17.18 -8.36 43.26
C ILE A 14 17.19 -9.75 42.66
N LYS A 15 16.80 -10.78 43.43
CA LYS A 15 16.65 -12.15 42.93
C LYS A 15 15.65 -12.23 41.77
N GLY A 16 14.48 -11.60 41.90
CA GLY A 16 13.46 -11.58 40.85
C GLY A 16 13.85 -10.77 39.59
N GLU A 17 14.69 -9.74 39.70
CA GLU A 17 15.25 -9.05 38.52
C GLU A 17 16.35 -9.88 37.85
N LEU A 18 17.19 -10.58 38.61
CA LEU A 18 18.22 -11.49 38.06
C LEU A 18 17.59 -12.68 37.32
N GLU A 19 16.51 -13.26 37.85
CA GLU A 19 15.74 -14.29 37.16
C GLU A 19 15.14 -13.77 35.84
N ARG A 20 14.62 -12.54 35.84
CA ARG A 20 14.12 -11.88 34.61
C ARG A 20 15.24 -11.62 33.61
N LEU A 21 16.40 -11.14 34.06
CA LEU A 21 17.56 -10.91 33.21
C LEU A 21 18.07 -12.22 32.58
N ASN A 22 18.17 -13.29 33.37
CA ASN A 22 18.59 -14.60 32.88
C ASN A 22 17.58 -15.16 31.88
N ASN A 23 16.28 -15.03 32.15
CA ASN A 23 15.24 -15.43 31.21
C ASN A 23 15.28 -14.61 29.90
N ALA A 24 15.40 -13.29 30.00
CA ALA A 24 15.55 -12.42 28.83
C ALA A 24 16.81 -12.78 28.01
N SER A 25 17.94 -13.03 28.67
CA SER A 25 19.19 -13.46 28.02
C SER A 25 19.01 -14.80 27.31
N HIS A 26 18.32 -15.76 27.93
CA HIS A 26 17.98 -17.02 27.29
C HIS A 26 17.07 -16.82 26.07
N GLN A 27 16.05 -15.94 26.17
CA GLN A 27 15.17 -15.63 25.05
C GLN A 27 15.92 -14.97 23.88
N ILE A 28 16.85 -14.06 24.18
CA ILE A 28 17.73 -13.46 23.17
C ILE A 28 18.50 -14.55 22.43
N ASN A 29 19.19 -15.43 23.16
CA ASN A 29 19.97 -16.51 22.54
C ASN A 29 19.10 -17.45 21.68
N LEU A 30 17.86 -17.72 22.09
CA LEU A 30 16.92 -18.51 21.27
C LEU A 30 16.53 -17.78 19.99
N LEU A 31 16.14 -16.50 20.09
CA LEU A 31 15.75 -15.71 18.93
C LEU A 31 16.92 -15.49 17.96
N GLU A 32 18.14 -15.32 18.48
CA GLU A 32 19.35 -15.24 17.66
C GLU A 32 19.56 -16.54 16.88
N LYS A 33 19.43 -17.69 17.55
CA LYS A 33 19.52 -18.99 16.88
C LYS A 33 18.42 -19.17 15.82
N ASP A 34 17.17 -18.87 16.16
CA ASP A 34 16.05 -19.01 15.22
C ASP A 34 16.23 -18.07 14.01
N HIS A 35 16.78 -16.88 14.23
CA HIS A 35 17.11 -15.94 13.16
C HIS A 35 18.27 -16.45 12.29
N GLU A 36 19.32 -17.01 12.87
CA GLU A 36 20.42 -17.64 12.12
C GLU A 36 19.92 -18.82 11.28
N ASP A 37 19.10 -19.70 11.86
CA ASP A 37 18.49 -20.83 11.17
C ASP A 37 17.59 -20.34 10.02
N ALA A 38 16.78 -19.29 10.24
CA ALA A 38 15.94 -18.68 9.20
C ALA A 38 16.77 -18.02 8.09
N GLN A 39 17.88 -17.35 8.43
CA GLN A 39 18.79 -16.76 7.45
C GLN A 39 19.47 -17.83 6.59
N GLU A 40 19.90 -18.94 7.20
CA GLU A 40 20.50 -20.04 6.46
C GLU A 40 19.49 -20.69 5.52
N MET A 41 18.28 -20.95 6.02
CA MET A 41 17.19 -21.48 5.19
C MET A 41 16.85 -20.55 4.03
N PHE A 42 16.76 -19.24 4.27
CA PHE A 42 16.54 -18.25 3.22
C PHE A 42 17.67 -18.29 2.17
N ARG A 43 18.93 -18.36 2.59
CA ARG A 43 20.07 -18.44 1.68
C ARG A 43 20.05 -19.71 0.82
N LEU A 44 19.72 -20.85 1.42
CA LEU A 44 19.60 -22.13 0.72
C LEU A 44 18.46 -22.09 -0.32
N THR A 45 17.27 -21.64 0.08
CA THR A 45 16.13 -21.49 -0.84
C THR A 45 16.45 -20.51 -1.97
N LEU A 46 17.09 -19.37 -1.67
CA LEU A 46 17.49 -18.40 -2.70
C LEU A 46 18.48 -19.02 -3.71
N ALA A 47 19.47 -19.78 -3.22
CA ALA A 47 20.44 -20.45 -4.07
C ALA A 47 19.81 -21.54 -4.95
N GLU A 48 18.88 -22.32 -4.40
CA GLU A 48 18.12 -23.33 -5.13
C GLU A 48 17.26 -22.69 -6.24
N SER A 49 16.48 -21.66 -5.89
CA SER A 49 15.64 -20.90 -6.83
C SER A 49 16.49 -20.28 -7.95
N ALA A 50 17.63 -19.67 -7.61
CA ALA A 50 18.54 -19.09 -8.59
C ALA A 50 19.13 -20.16 -9.54
N SER A 51 19.47 -21.35 -9.02
CA SER A 51 19.94 -22.48 -9.83
C SER A 51 18.85 -23.00 -10.78
N HIS A 52 17.62 -23.16 -10.29
CA HIS A 52 16.48 -23.55 -11.11
C HIS A 52 16.15 -22.52 -12.20
N LEU A 53 16.14 -21.23 -11.87
CA LEU A 53 15.96 -20.15 -12.85
C LEU A 53 17.06 -20.16 -13.92
N LYS A 54 18.32 -20.38 -13.53
CA LYS A 54 19.43 -20.51 -14.46
C LYS A 54 19.24 -21.70 -15.40
N SER A 55 18.85 -22.86 -14.89
CA SER A 55 18.55 -24.06 -15.70
C SER A 55 17.41 -23.80 -16.70
N LEU A 56 16.36 -23.08 -16.29
CA LEU A 56 15.27 -22.69 -17.19
C LEU A 56 15.73 -21.68 -18.24
N TYR A 57 16.55 -20.70 -17.86
CA TYR A 57 17.14 -19.74 -18.80
C TYR A 57 18.02 -20.44 -19.83
N ASP A 58 18.88 -21.37 -19.42
CA ASP A 58 19.74 -22.13 -20.33
C ASP A 58 18.93 -22.95 -21.36
N LYS A 59 17.76 -23.47 -20.95
CA LYS A 59 16.83 -24.22 -21.84
C LYS A 59 16.06 -23.31 -22.80
N LEU A 60 15.65 -22.11 -22.35
CA LEU A 60 14.72 -21.23 -23.09
C LEU A 60 15.43 -20.11 -23.87
N GLY A 61 16.57 -19.65 -23.36
CA GLY A 61 17.47 -18.66 -23.94
C GLY A 61 16.73 -17.43 -24.47
N LYS A 62 16.96 -17.12 -25.75
CA LYS A 62 16.42 -15.95 -26.47
C LYS A 62 14.91 -15.77 -26.35
N LYS A 63 14.13 -16.82 -26.09
CA LYS A 63 12.67 -16.71 -25.91
C LYS A 63 12.34 -15.93 -24.63
N VAL A 64 13.12 -16.09 -23.57
CA VAL A 64 12.96 -15.33 -22.31
C VAL A 64 13.14 -13.84 -22.60
N ASP A 65 14.18 -13.48 -23.34
CA ASP A 65 14.44 -12.09 -23.69
C ASP A 65 13.36 -11.50 -24.61
N GLN A 66 12.80 -12.30 -25.52
CA GLN A 66 11.67 -11.90 -26.35
C GLN A 66 10.36 -11.71 -25.56
N ALA A 67 10.14 -12.51 -24.51
CA ALA A 67 8.95 -12.40 -23.66
C ALA A 67 9.03 -11.27 -22.63
N ARG A 68 10.25 -10.82 -22.27
CA ARG A 68 10.49 -9.81 -21.23
C ARG A 68 9.62 -8.55 -21.38
N PRO A 69 9.48 -7.91 -22.56
CA PRO A 69 8.65 -6.71 -22.68
C PRO A 69 7.17 -6.95 -22.35
N TYR A 70 6.66 -8.16 -22.60
CA TYR A 70 5.29 -8.53 -22.25
C TYR A 70 5.11 -8.60 -20.73
N TYR A 71 5.99 -9.30 -20.02
CA TYR A 71 5.92 -9.43 -18.55
C TYR A 71 6.20 -8.10 -17.83
N GLU A 72 7.12 -7.28 -18.36
CA GLU A 72 7.33 -5.91 -17.84
C GLU A 72 6.08 -5.05 -18.03
N THR A 73 5.46 -5.10 -19.21
CA THR A 73 4.20 -4.36 -19.48
C THR A 73 3.04 -4.91 -18.63
N LEU A 74 3.00 -6.21 -18.36
CA LEU A 74 2.00 -6.84 -17.49
C LEU A 74 2.08 -6.25 -16.08
N ASN A 75 3.27 -6.23 -15.47
CA ASN A 75 3.48 -5.69 -14.13
C ASN A 75 3.23 -4.18 -14.08
N GLN A 76 3.65 -3.43 -15.11
CA GLN A 76 3.35 -2.00 -15.22
C GLN A 76 1.84 -1.74 -15.34
N THR A 77 1.12 -2.60 -16.07
CA THR A 77 -0.34 -2.47 -16.20
C THR A 77 -1.03 -2.65 -14.87
N GLU A 78 -0.58 -3.61 -14.05
CA GLU A 78 -1.10 -3.82 -12.69
C GLU A 78 -0.85 -2.60 -11.79
N HIS A 79 0.35 -2.02 -11.84
CA HIS A 79 0.65 -0.80 -11.10
C HIS A 79 -0.27 0.36 -11.51
N VAL A 80 -0.40 0.62 -12.82
CA VAL A 80 -1.24 1.71 -13.34
C VAL A 80 -2.73 1.44 -13.11
N HIS A 81 -3.16 0.17 -13.10
CA HIS A 81 -4.52 -0.21 -12.73
C HIS A 81 -4.83 0.18 -11.28
N ASN A 82 -3.96 -0.21 -10.34
CA ASN A 82 -4.13 0.11 -8.92
C ASN A 82 -4.12 1.63 -8.68
N GLU A 83 -3.26 2.37 -9.41
CA GLU A 83 -3.24 3.83 -9.36
C GLU A 83 -4.54 4.43 -9.91
N SER A 84 -5.09 3.88 -10.99
CA SER A 84 -6.36 4.31 -11.59
C SER A 84 -7.53 4.08 -10.64
N GLU A 85 -7.60 2.91 -9.99
CA GLU A 85 -8.62 2.60 -8.99
C GLU A 85 -8.51 3.53 -7.78
N GLN A 86 -7.29 3.81 -7.31
CA GLN A 86 -7.07 4.75 -6.22
C GLN A 86 -7.49 6.18 -6.62
N ALA A 87 -7.19 6.62 -7.83
CA ALA A 87 -7.60 7.92 -8.35
C ALA A 87 -9.13 8.01 -8.51
N ALA A 88 -9.78 6.94 -8.97
CA ALA A 88 -11.23 6.84 -9.08
C ALA A 88 -11.90 6.97 -7.70
N ALA A 89 -11.42 6.23 -6.70
CA ALA A 89 -11.93 6.29 -5.33
C ALA A 89 -11.74 7.69 -4.71
N ARG A 90 -10.62 8.37 -5.00
CA ARG A 90 -10.40 9.77 -4.59
C ARG A 90 -11.41 10.72 -5.25
N TYR A 91 -11.67 10.55 -6.54
CA TYR A 91 -12.64 11.36 -7.26
C TYR A 91 -14.07 11.14 -6.75
N GLU A 92 -14.47 9.90 -6.51
CA GLU A 92 -15.78 9.56 -5.92
C GLU A 92 -15.95 10.22 -4.55
N ARG A 93 -14.95 10.10 -3.67
CA ARG A 93 -14.96 10.77 -2.36
C ARG A 93 -15.05 12.29 -2.49
N ALA A 94 -14.37 12.90 -3.47
CA ALA A 94 -14.45 14.33 -3.72
C ALA A 94 -15.84 14.74 -4.23
N CYS A 95 -16.48 13.91 -5.05
CA CYS A 95 -17.87 14.10 -5.49
C CYS A 95 -18.85 14.06 -4.31
N ASP A 96 -18.70 13.07 -3.42
CA ASP A 96 -19.54 12.95 -2.23
C ASP A 96 -19.39 14.17 -1.30
N ASN A 97 -18.15 14.62 -1.09
CA ASN A 97 -17.86 15.83 -0.30
C ASN A 97 -18.49 17.07 -0.92
N TYR A 98 -18.40 17.23 -2.25
CA TYR A 98 -19.01 18.35 -2.97
C TYR A 98 -20.54 18.31 -2.87
N ASN A 99 -21.15 17.14 -3.04
CA ASN A 99 -22.60 16.97 -2.89
C ASN A 99 -23.06 17.29 -1.46
N ALA A 100 -22.33 16.81 -0.45
CA ALA A 100 -22.61 17.12 0.96
C ALA A 100 -22.48 18.63 1.26
N ALA A 101 -21.50 19.30 0.66
CA ALA A 101 -21.34 20.75 0.80
C ALA A 101 -22.51 21.50 0.14
N LYS A 102 -22.97 21.07 -1.05
CA LYS A 102 -24.17 21.65 -1.70
C LYS A 102 -25.42 21.47 -0.87
N ASP A 103 -25.62 20.30 -0.27
CA ASP A 103 -26.76 20.04 0.61
C ASP A 103 -26.74 20.92 1.87
N MET A 104 -25.55 21.24 2.38
CA MET A 104 -25.39 22.18 3.49
C MET A 104 -25.83 23.60 3.11
N VAL A 105 -25.44 24.10 1.93
CA VAL A 105 -25.91 25.40 1.40
C VAL A 105 -27.42 25.40 1.23
N LYS A 106 -27.98 24.36 0.60
CA LYS A 106 -29.42 24.23 0.37
C LYS A 106 -30.21 24.29 1.69
N LYS A 107 -29.75 23.56 2.73
CA LYS A 107 -30.38 23.59 4.06
C LYS A 107 -30.26 24.96 4.73
N ALA A 108 -29.15 25.67 4.53
CA ALA A 108 -28.98 27.03 5.05
C ALA A 108 -29.92 28.03 4.36
N GLU A 109 -30.08 27.94 3.04
CA GLU A 109 -31.03 28.75 2.26
C GLU A 109 -32.49 28.48 2.64
N GLU A 110 -32.85 27.21 2.86
CA GLU A 110 -34.20 26.83 3.30
C GLU A 110 -34.53 27.42 4.68
N LYS A 111 -33.59 27.37 5.63
CA LYS A 111 -33.76 28.01 6.94
C LYS A 111 -33.95 29.53 6.83
N LEU A 112 -33.18 30.19 5.98
CA LEU A 112 -33.30 31.63 5.78
C LEU A 112 -34.67 32.02 5.19
N LYS A 113 -35.23 31.20 4.29
CA LYS A 113 -36.57 31.43 3.72
C LYS A 113 -37.71 31.25 4.73
N GLN A 114 -37.49 30.47 5.79
CA GLN A 114 -38.53 30.16 6.79
C GLN A 114 -38.59 31.19 7.93
N ASP A 115 -37.53 31.95 8.18
CA ASP A 115 -37.48 32.94 9.25
C ASP A 115 -36.80 34.24 8.77
N GLU A 116 -37.59 35.26 8.43
CA GLU A 116 -37.09 36.58 8.00
C GLU A 116 -36.31 37.31 9.12
N ARG A 117 -36.48 36.90 10.40
CA ARG A 117 -35.71 37.44 11.53
C ARG A 117 -34.34 36.79 11.67
N PHE A 118 -34.04 35.78 10.85
CA PHE A 118 -32.75 35.07 10.79
C PHE A 118 -31.70 35.82 9.95
N LEU A 119 -31.98 37.07 9.54
CA LEU A 119 -31.02 38.00 8.93
C LEU A 119 -30.10 38.65 10.00
N ASP A 120 -29.55 37.83 10.88
CA ASP A 120 -28.50 38.25 11.81
C ASP A 120 -27.11 38.03 11.19
N SER A 121 -26.09 38.77 11.65
CA SER A 121 -24.71 38.70 11.16
C SER A 121 -24.17 37.27 11.12
N ALA A 122 -24.54 36.46 12.12
CA ALA A 122 -24.15 35.05 12.23
C ALA A 122 -24.69 34.16 11.08
N CYS A 123 -25.84 34.48 10.50
CA CYS A 123 -26.41 33.70 9.40
C CYS A 123 -25.81 34.05 8.05
N GLN A 124 -25.47 35.33 7.86
CA GLN A 124 -24.72 35.77 6.69
C GLN A 124 -23.30 35.15 6.68
N GLU A 125 -22.65 35.08 7.84
CA GLU A 125 -21.38 34.37 8.01
C GLU A 125 -21.51 32.88 7.72
N MET A 126 -22.59 32.23 8.20
CA MET A 126 -22.85 30.81 7.94
C MET A 126 -23.01 30.50 6.44
N LEU A 127 -23.73 31.35 5.71
CA LEU A 127 -23.89 31.22 4.26
C LEU A 127 -22.57 31.45 3.52
N ASN A 128 -21.83 32.50 3.89
CA ASN A 128 -20.52 32.78 3.31
C ASN A 128 -19.57 31.58 3.49
N HIS A 129 -19.53 31.00 4.69
CA HIS A 129 -18.72 29.81 4.98
C HIS A 129 -19.19 28.58 4.18
N ALA A 130 -20.50 28.36 4.07
CA ALA A 130 -21.04 27.26 3.28
C ALA A 130 -20.73 27.42 1.78
N THR A 131 -20.80 28.65 1.25
CA THR A 131 -20.43 28.97 -0.14
C THR A 131 -18.95 28.75 -0.41
N ILE A 132 -18.06 29.22 0.47
CA ILE A 132 -16.61 28.96 0.37
C ILE A 132 -16.34 27.46 0.38
N LYS A 133 -16.97 26.72 1.30
CA LYS A 133 -16.82 25.26 1.40
C LYS A 133 -17.26 24.52 0.12
N VAL A 134 -18.35 24.97 -0.52
CA VAL A 134 -18.78 24.40 -1.81
C VAL A 134 -17.78 24.72 -2.91
N MET A 135 -17.23 25.93 -2.93
CA MET A 135 -16.21 26.33 -3.90
C MET A 135 -14.95 25.48 -3.75
N ASP A 136 -14.43 25.33 -2.53
CA ASP A 136 -13.24 24.52 -2.23
C ASP A 136 -13.47 23.05 -2.58
N ALA A 137 -14.63 22.49 -2.20
CA ALA A 137 -14.99 21.11 -2.53
C ALA A 137 -15.12 20.89 -4.05
N ASN A 138 -15.61 21.88 -4.81
CA ASN A 138 -15.68 21.81 -6.26
C ASN A 138 -14.28 21.87 -6.91
N GLN A 139 -13.37 22.69 -6.38
CA GLN A 139 -11.99 22.76 -6.84
C GLN A 139 -11.27 21.43 -6.62
N GLU A 140 -11.39 20.84 -5.43
CA GLU A 140 -10.83 19.52 -5.11
C GLU A 140 -11.42 18.43 -6.01
N LYS A 141 -12.73 18.44 -6.22
CA LYS A 141 -13.41 17.51 -7.13
C LYS A 141 -12.88 17.60 -8.57
N ASN A 142 -12.70 18.81 -9.10
CA ASN A 142 -12.16 19.01 -10.45
C ASN A 142 -10.67 18.60 -10.55
N ALA A 143 -9.89 18.84 -9.50
CA ALA A 143 -8.49 18.39 -9.46
C ALA A 143 -8.40 16.86 -9.45
N ALA A 144 -9.21 16.20 -8.63
CA ALA A 144 -9.30 14.74 -8.57
C ALA A 144 -9.80 14.14 -9.90
N GLU A 145 -10.78 14.79 -10.56
CA GLU A 145 -11.30 14.39 -11.87
C GLU A 145 -10.20 14.40 -12.94
N ARG A 146 -9.40 15.46 -12.99
CA ARG A 146 -8.29 15.57 -13.94
C ARG A 146 -7.28 14.44 -13.75
N ILE A 147 -6.87 14.19 -12.51
CA ILE A 147 -5.92 13.10 -12.19
C ILE A 147 -6.51 11.74 -12.58
N HIS A 148 -7.77 11.47 -12.23
CA HIS A 148 -8.43 10.22 -12.60
C HIS A 148 -8.47 10.03 -14.12
N LEU A 149 -8.77 11.08 -14.89
CA LEU A 149 -8.78 11.03 -16.34
C LEU A 149 -7.39 10.74 -16.92
N GLU A 150 -6.35 11.43 -16.44
CA GLU A 150 -4.95 11.24 -16.88
C GLU A 150 -4.49 9.80 -16.63
N VAL A 151 -4.70 9.28 -15.41
CA VAL A 151 -4.30 7.90 -15.05
C VAL A 151 -5.12 6.86 -15.80
N SER A 152 -6.41 7.11 -16.03
CA SER A 152 -7.27 6.22 -16.83
C SER A 152 -6.82 6.13 -18.29
N GLN A 153 -6.37 7.24 -18.88
CA GLN A 153 -5.80 7.25 -20.22
C GLN A 153 -4.51 6.42 -20.26
N ALA A 154 -3.59 6.64 -19.31
CA ALA A 154 -2.36 5.84 -19.20
C ALA A 154 -2.64 4.34 -19.02
N PHE A 155 -3.66 3.97 -18.23
CA PHE A 155 -4.08 2.59 -18.06
C PHE A 155 -4.55 1.97 -19.39
N ASN A 156 -5.38 2.68 -20.14
CA ASN A 156 -5.87 2.22 -21.44
C ASN A 156 -4.73 2.02 -22.45
N GLU A 157 -3.78 2.95 -22.51
CA GLU A 157 -2.60 2.84 -23.38
C GLU A 157 -1.73 1.63 -23.02
N MET A 158 -1.48 1.41 -21.72
CA MET A 158 -0.74 0.24 -21.25
C MET A 158 -1.48 -1.07 -21.57
N GLN A 159 -2.80 -1.09 -21.42
CA GLN A 159 -3.62 -2.26 -21.71
C GLN A 159 -3.64 -2.60 -23.20
N GLU A 160 -3.67 -1.59 -24.07
CA GLU A 160 -3.51 -1.78 -25.51
C GLU A 160 -2.13 -2.35 -25.84
N LYS A 161 -1.07 -1.77 -25.29
CA LYS A 161 0.31 -2.26 -25.47
C LYS A 161 0.44 -3.71 -25.02
N LYS A 162 -0.10 -4.05 -23.85
CA LYS A 162 -0.14 -5.41 -23.31
C LYS A 162 -0.83 -6.37 -24.28
N THR A 163 -2.00 -5.97 -24.79
CA THR A 163 -2.79 -6.77 -25.73
C THR A 163 -2.06 -6.98 -27.07
N ARG A 164 -1.38 -5.94 -27.58
CA ARG A 164 -0.56 -6.03 -28.80
C ARG A 164 0.61 -7.00 -28.61
N LEU A 165 1.30 -6.93 -27.48
CA LEU A 165 2.38 -7.85 -27.12
C LEU A 165 1.86 -9.29 -26.92
N GLN A 166 0.73 -9.47 -26.24
CA GLN A 166 0.12 -10.77 -26.03
C GLN A 166 -0.22 -11.48 -27.36
N LYS A 167 -0.76 -10.73 -28.33
CA LYS A 167 -1.10 -11.24 -29.66
C LYS A 167 0.15 -11.61 -30.46
N SER A 168 1.16 -10.74 -30.48
CA SER A 168 2.39 -10.96 -31.26
C SER A 168 3.31 -12.02 -30.67
N LEU A 169 3.34 -12.19 -29.35
CA LEU A 169 4.28 -13.08 -28.64
C LEU A 169 3.62 -14.35 -28.07
N LYS A 170 2.40 -14.70 -28.48
CA LYS A 170 1.60 -15.81 -27.90
C LYS A 170 2.37 -17.12 -27.68
N SER A 171 3.12 -17.59 -28.69
CA SER A 171 3.90 -18.84 -28.57
C SER A 171 5.11 -18.70 -27.64
N VAL A 172 5.74 -17.53 -27.63
CA VAL A 172 6.91 -17.25 -26.79
C VAL A 172 6.47 -17.20 -25.32
N ILE A 173 5.42 -16.43 -25.02
CA ILE A 173 4.82 -16.32 -23.68
C ILE A 173 4.48 -17.71 -23.12
N HIS A 174 3.81 -18.56 -23.92
CA HIS A 174 3.46 -19.90 -23.48
C HIS A 174 4.69 -20.75 -23.11
N LYS A 175 5.76 -20.66 -23.91
CA LYS A 175 7.01 -21.42 -23.69
C LYS A 175 7.83 -20.89 -22.52
N THR A 176 7.76 -19.60 -22.22
CA THR A 176 8.53 -18.96 -21.14
C THR A 176 7.77 -18.86 -19.82
N ARG A 177 6.50 -19.27 -19.80
CA ARG A 177 5.62 -19.14 -18.62
C ARG A 177 6.24 -19.67 -17.34
N SER A 178 6.78 -20.89 -17.36
CA SER A 178 7.40 -21.52 -16.19
C SER A 178 8.63 -20.77 -15.66
N TYR A 179 9.33 -20.02 -16.51
CA TYR A 179 10.47 -19.20 -16.08
C TYR A 179 10.00 -17.95 -15.34
N PHE A 180 8.98 -17.27 -15.85
CA PHE A 180 8.48 -16.04 -15.22
C PHE A 180 7.66 -16.34 -13.96
N GLU A 181 6.91 -17.44 -13.92
CA GLU A 181 6.22 -17.90 -12.70
C GLU A 181 7.17 -18.31 -11.56
N LEU A 182 8.38 -18.81 -11.88
CA LEU A 182 9.38 -19.13 -10.86
C LEU A 182 10.16 -17.90 -10.39
N LYS A 183 10.13 -16.81 -11.17
CA LYS A 183 10.88 -15.58 -10.90
C LYS A 183 10.11 -14.64 -9.96
N GLU A 184 8.79 -14.66 -10.04
CA GLU A 184 7.88 -13.94 -9.13
C GLU A 184 7.96 -14.50 -7.70
#